data_AF-A0A1Q6FTT6-F1
#
_entry.id   AF-A0A1Q6FTT6-F1
#
_cell.length_a   1.000
_cell.length_b   1.000
_cell.length_c   1.000
_cell.angle_alpha   90.00
_cell.angle_beta   90.00
_cell.angle_gamma   90.00
#
_symmetry.space_group_name_H-M   'P 1'
#
loop_
_entity.id
_entity.type
_entity.pdbx_description
1 polymer ?
#
loop_
_entity_poly.entity_id
_entity_poly.type
_entity_poly.pdbx_seq_one_letter_code
_entity_poly.pdbx_strand_id
1 'polypeptide(L)'
;MKVYVNCITSGAELRSDIKVLIPEMNLRRRMSRVVKSGVAAGIESLLEFGARAPIDAIITATGLGCIADSEKFLDGLIAGDETMLNPTPFIQSTFNTVGAQIALLRGLHCYNTTYVHRWTSFENALTDAALRIGAGWSRAVLVGAFDETTPSVEKVLQRLRVAQEGRWGESSVFFVLTAERFDCSVAAITGIRIPAGTPAADGGYPAGGETDGEEKPRAEETGGKAHQEEPGGKAYARATCEKRYERESGGEKNHTENSCGKASGNENACIGQAGAEASEGRAIRASQTGVKPHFTAIAEVFRQAVAENAGHKITLYNDFSGRTESAIELTCM
;
A
#
# COMPACT_ATOMS: atom_id res chain seq x y z
N MET A 1 1.55 5.59 19.95
CA MET A 1 2.10 5.66 18.58
C MET A 1 1.41 6.80 17.86
N LYS A 2 2.14 7.73 17.23
CA LYS A 2 1.53 8.83 16.46
C LYS A 2 2.26 8.96 15.13
N VAL A 3 1.56 8.77 14.02
CA VAL A 3 2.10 8.97 12.67
C VAL A 3 1.14 9.84 11.86
N TYR A 4 1.68 10.72 11.05
CA TYR A 4 0.92 11.65 10.22
C TYR A 4 0.66 11.04 8.85
N VAL A 5 -0.56 11.24 8.36
CA VAL A 5 -1.04 10.77 7.06
C VAL A 5 -0.99 11.94 6.08
N ASN A 6 -0.29 11.75 4.97
CA ASN A 6 -0.05 12.77 3.97
C ASN A 6 -0.56 12.31 2.60
N CYS A 7 -1.22 13.21 1.86
CA CYS A 7 -1.54 13.03 0.44
C CYS A 7 -2.31 11.72 0.12
N ILE A 8 -3.57 11.61 0.58
CA ILE A 8 -4.39 10.43 0.29
C ILE A 8 -4.90 10.49 -1.16
N THR A 9 -4.62 9.44 -1.92
CA THR A 9 -5.04 9.30 -3.32
C THR A 9 -5.81 8.00 -3.51
N SER A 10 -6.95 8.07 -4.19
CA SER A 10 -7.68 6.90 -4.68
C SER A 10 -7.42 6.72 -6.17
N GLY A 11 -7.18 5.49 -6.61
CA GLY A 11 -6.98 5.19 -8.03
C GLY A 11 -8.25 5.34 -8.89
N ALA A 12 -9.41 5.57 -8.27
CA ALA A 12 -10.64 5.99 -8.94
C ALA A 12 -10.75 7.51 -9.12
N GLU A 13 -10.00 8.29 -8.35
CA GLU A 13 -10.07 9.77 -8.29
C GLU A 13 -8.70 10.40 -8.59
N LEU A 14 -8.01 9.88 -9.61
CA LEU A 14 -6.70 10.40 -10.03
C LEU A 14 -6.83 11.86 -10.51
N ARG A 15 -5.98 12.73 -10.01
CA ARG A 15 -5.97 14.16 -10.41
C ARG A 15 -5.14 14.40 -11.66
N SER A 16 -4.09 13.61 -11.85
CA SER A 16 -3.16 13.68 -12.97
C SER A 16 -3.57 12.70 -14.07
N ASP A 17 -3.29 13.06 -15.33
CA ASP A 17 -3.44 12.10 -16.45
C ASP A 17 -2.52 10.89 -16.19
N ILE A 18 -3.07 9.69 -16.35
CA ILE A 18 -2.33 8.44 -16.15
C ILE A 18 -1.08 8.30 -17.04
N LYS A 19 -1.02 9.01 -18.17
CA LYS A 19 0.17 9.09 -19.02
C LYS A 19 1.30 9.89 -18.38
N VAL A 20 1.00 10.78 -17.44
CA VAL A 20 2.01 11.49 -16.64
C VAL A 20 2.53 10.57 -15.53
N LEU A 21 1.62 9.82 -14.90
CA LEU A 21 1.94 8.92 -13.79
C LEU A 21 2.72 7.68 -14.26
N ILE A 22 2.33 7.11 -15.41
CA ILE A 22 2.95 5.93 -16.03
C ILE A 22 3.28 6.29 -17.48
N PRO A 23 4.43 6.93 -17.76
CA PRO A 23 4.77 7.45 -19.10
C PRO A 23 4.87 6.35 -20.16
N GLU A 24 5.56 5.27 -19.83
CA GLU A 24 5.84 4.16 -20.74
C GLU A 24 4.57 3.46 -21.22
N MET A 25 4.21 3.72 -22.48
CA MET A 25 2.97 3.24 -23.07
C MET A 25 2.86 1.72 -23.08
N ASN A 26 3.96 1.02 -23.40
CA ASN A 26 3.98 -0.44 -23.45
C ASN A 26 3.83 -1.06 -22.06
N LEU A 27 4.40 -0.44 -21.03
CA LEU A 27 4.21 -0.88 -19.65
C LEU A 27 2.75 -0.67 -19.22
N ARG A 28 2.22 0.54 -19.45
CA ARG A 28 0.83 0.89 -19.11
C ARG A 28 -0.19 -0.01 -19.82
N ARG A 29 0.06 -0.43 -21.07
CA ARG A 29 -0.84 -1.35 -21.80
C ARG A 29 -0.81 -2.78 -21.25
N ARG A 30 0.34 -3.22 -20.74
CA ARG A 30 0.51 -4.57 -20.18
C ARG A 30 -0.05 -4.69 -18.77
N MET A 31 -0.12 -3.62 -18.00
CA MET A 31 -0.69 -3.63 -16.65
C MET A 31 -2.19 -3.92 -16.68
N SER A 32 -2.62 -4.89 -15.88
CA SER A 32 -4.03 -5.10 -15.54
C SER A 32 -4.63 -3.88 -14.84
N ARG A 33 -5.96 -3.87 -14.70
CA ARG A 33 -6.69 -2.71 -14.19
C ARG A 33 -6.30 -2.37 -12.76
N VAL A 34 -6.24 -3.36 -11.86
CA VAL A 34 -5.85 -3.15 -10.46
C VAL A 34 -4.40 -2.71 -10.34
N VAL A 35 -3.49 -3.34 -11.10
CA VAL A 35 -2.07 -2.97 -11.09
C VAL A 35 -1.90 -1.53 -11.54
N LYS A 36 -2.55 -1.17 -12.64
CA LYS A 36 -2.50 0.19 -13.20
C LYS A 36 -3.08 1.23 -12.26
N SER A 37 -4.24 0.94 -11.65
CA SER A 37 -4.91 1.84 -10.70
C SER A 37 -4.05 2.05 -9.45
N GLY A 38 -3.54 0.98 -8.83
CA GLY A 38 -2.70 1.06 -7.64
C GLY A 38 -1.35 1.72 -7.89
N VAL A 39 -0.69 1.41 -9.01
CA VAL A 39 0.58 2.07 -9.38
C VAL A 39 0.38 3.56 -9.63
N ALA A 40 -0.68 3.94 -10.34
CA ALA A 40 -0.99 5.35 -10.59
C ALA A 40 -1.29 6.10 -9.29
N ALA A 41 -2.12 5.55 -8.41
CA ALA A 41 -2.44 6.14 -7.11
C ALA A 41 -1.19 6.30 -6.24
N GLY A 42 -0.35 5.26 -6.14
CA GLY A 42 0.90 5.32 -5.38
C GLY A 42 1.88 6.36 -5.91
N ILE A 43 2.06 6.46 -7.23
CA ILE A 43 2.92 7.47 -7.85
C ILE A 43 2.35 8.88 -7.61
N GLU A 44 1.03 9.07 -7.72
CA GLU A 44 0.42 10.37 -7.47
C GLU A 44 0.59 10.82 -6.00
N SER A 45 0.42 9.92 -5.03
CA SER A 45 0.70 10.23 -3.62
C SER A 45 2.17 10.62 -3.40
N LEU A 46 3.11 9.95 -4.08
CA LEU A 46 4.53 10.29 -4.03
C LEU A 46 4.83 11.66 -4.66
N LEU A 47 4.18 11.98 -5.78
CA LEU A 47 4.36 13.28 -6.45
C LEU A 47 3.79 14.42 -5.61
N GLU A 48 2.64 14.24 -5.00
CA GLU A 48 2.02 15.23 -4.11
C GLU A 48 2.85 15.43 -2.84
N PHE A 49 3.38 14.35 -2.25
CA PHE A 49 4.28 14.41 -1.10
C PHE A 49 5.62 15.08 -1.44
N GLY A 50 6.09 14.96 -2.68
CA GLY A 50 7.25 15.66 -3.18
C GLY A 50 8.54 15.32 -2.43
N ALA A 51 9.38 16.33 -2.20
CA ALA A 51 10.72 16.17 -1.61
C ALA A 51 10.77 16.39 -0.08
N ARG A 52 9.62 16.29 0.61
CA ARG A 52 9.51 16.58 2.06
C ARG A 52 10.36 15.65 2.94
N ALA A 53 10.47 14.37 2.56
CA ALA A 53 11.32 13.39 3.21
C ALA A 53 11.67 12.25 2.22
N PRO A 54 12.80 11.53 2.42
CA PRO A 54 13.10 10.34 1.62
C PRO A 54 12.11 9.21 1.91
N ILE A 55 11.70 8.51 0.87
CA ILE A 55 10.82 7.34 0.96
C ILE A 55 11.68 6.11 1.26
N ASP A 56 11.65 5.68 2.52
CA ASP A 56 12.48 4.59 3.04
C ASP A 56 11.73 3.24 3.08
N ALA A 57 10.44 3.25 2.75
CA ALA A 57 9.66 2.03 2.59
C ALA A 57 8.43 2.21 1.68
N ILE A 58 8.05 1.12 1.02
CA ILE A 58 6.78 0.90 0.33
C ILE A 58 6.12 -0.29 1.01
N ILE A 59 4.95 -0.09 1.58
CA ILE A 59 4.19 -1.13 2.26
C ILE A 59 2.82 -1.20 1.62
N THR A 60 2.53 -2.33 1.00
CA THR A 60 1.25 -2.54 0.32
C THR A 60 0.40 -3.56 1.05
N ALA A 61 -0.90 -3.53 0.82
CA ALA A 61 -1.87 -4.45 1.39
C ALA A 61 -2.86 -4.91 0.32
N THR A 62 -3.18 -6.18 0.32
CA THR A 62 -4.21 -6.76 -0.56
C THR A 62 -4.86 -7.96 0.12
N GLY A 63 -6.09 -8.31 -0.23
CA GLY A 63 -6.75 -9.51 0.27
C GLY A 63 -6.49 -10.72 -0.61
N LEU A 64 -6.73 -10.57 -1.91
CA LEU A 64 -6.62 -11.67 -2.89
C LEU A 64 -5.58 -11.41 -3.99
N GLY A 65 -4.95 -10.22 -4.00
CA GLY A 65 -3.98 -9.84 -5.01
C GLY A 65 -4.60 -9.53 -6.38
N CYS A 66 -3.80 -9.76 -7.42
CA CYS A 66 -4.16 -9.45 -8.81
C CYS A 66 -4.82 -10.67 -9.47
N ILE A 67 -6.01 -11.01 -8.98
CA ILE A 67 -6.69 -12.26 -9.30
C ILE A 67 -7.10 -12.38 -10.77
N ALA A 68 -7.36 -11.26 -11.45
CA ALA A 68 -7.66 -11.27 -12.88
C ALA A 68 -6.47 -11.75 -13.72
N ASP A 69 -5.24 -11.51 -13.28
CA ASP A 69 -4.05 -12.02 -13.98
C ASP A 69 -3.75 -13.48 -13.60
N SER A 70 -4.05 -13.89 -12.38
CA SER A 70 -4.05 -15.31 -11.99
C SER A 70 -5.00 -16.12 -12.85
N GLU A 71 -6.23 -15.65 -13.05
CA GLU A 71 -7.24 -16.31 -13.89
C GLU A 71 -6.77 -16.43 -15.33
N LYS A 72 -6.31 -15.32 -15.94
CA LYS A 72 -5.76 -15.36 -17.31
C LYS A 72 -4.59 -16.32 -17.46
N PHE A 73 -3.73 -16.41 -16.45
CA PHE A 73 -2.60 -17.33 -16.47
C PHE A 73 -3.07 -18.78 -16.44
N LEU A 74 -4.00 -19.13 -15.55
CA LEU A 74 -4.54 -20.47 -15.42
C LEU A 74 -5.38 -20.88 -16.64
N ASP A 75 -6.20 -19.99 -17.18
CA ASP A 75 -6.95 -20.22 -18.41
C ASP A 75 -6.00 -20.48 -19.59
N GLY A 76 -4.90 -19.72 -19.68
CA GLY A 76 -3.86 -19.94 -20.68
C GLY A 76 -3.14 -21.28 -20.52
N LEU A 77 -2.94 -21.75 -19.28
CA LEU A 77 -2.33 -23.04 -18.99
C LEU A 77 -3.23 -24.20 -19.44
N ILE A 78 -4.53 -24.12 -19.16
CA ILE A 78 -5.50 -25.14 -19.58
C ILE A 78 -5.66 -25.11 -21.11
N ALA A 79 -5.87 -23.93 -21.70
CA ALA A 79 -6.09 -23.81 -23.14
C ALA A 79 -4.85 -24.16 -23.98
N GLY A 80 -3.66 -23.93 -23.42
CA GLY A 80 -2.38 -24.23 -24.05
C GLY A 80 -1.86 -25.64 -23.78
N ASP A 81 -2.59 -26.49 -23.05
CA ASP A 81 -2.11 -27.81 -22.61
C ASP A 81 -0.72 -27.74 -21.96
N GLU A 82 -0.55 -26.76 -21.06
CA GLU A 82 0.70 -26.42 -20.38
C GLU A 82 1.85 -25.96 -21.30
N THR A 83 1.58 -25.73 -22.60
CA THR A 83 2.56 -25.23 -23.57
C THR A 83 2.38 -23.74 -23.88
N MET A 84 3.49 -23.07 -24.24
CA MET A 84 3.51 -21.70 -24.79
C MET A 84 2.78 -20.63 -23.95
N LEU A 85 3.06 -20.58 -22.65
CA LEU A 85 2.52 -19.59 -21.73
C LEU A 85 3.15 -18.20 -21.91
N ASN A 86 2.32 -17.16 -21.92
CA ASN A 86 2.80 -15.79 -21.77
C ASN A 86 3.26 -15.58 -20.32
N PRO A 87 4.50 -15.14 -20.05
CA PRO A 87 4.99 -14.93 -18.69
C PRO A 87 4.39 -13.69 -18.01
N THR A 88 3.80 -12.77 -18.78
CA THR A 88 3.34 -11.46 -18.24
C THR A 88 2.23 -11.60 -17.19
N PRO A 89 1.15 -12.38 -17.41
CA PRO A 89 0.11 -12.58 -16.41
C PRO A 89 0.66 -13.20 -15.11
N PHE A 90 1.58 -14.14 -15.19
CA PHE A 90 2.23 -14.72 -13.99
C PHE A 90 3.02 -13.69 -13.19
N ILE A 91 3.79 -12.83 -13.86
CA ILE A 91 4.56 -11.79 -13.17
C ILE A 91 3.60 -10.83 -12.46
N GLN A 92 2.50 -10.44 -13.12
CA GLN A 92 1.54 -9.48 -12.58
C GLN A 92 0.56 -10.07 -11.57
N SER A 93 0.38 -11.39 -11.53
CA SER A 93 -0.51 -12.04 -10.56
C SER A 93 0.07 -12.05 -9.14
N THR A 94 1.38 -11.85 -9.00
CA THR A 94 2.04 -11.81 -7.68
C THR A 94 1.57 -10.63 -6.85
N PHE A 95 1.34 -10.84 -5.56
CA PHE A 95 0.73 -9.86 -4.66
C PHE A 95 1.57 -8.59 -4.50
N ASN A 96 2.89 -8.71 -4.61
CA ASN A 96 3.83 -7.59 -4.51
C ASN A 96 3.99 -6.77 -5.80
N THR A 97 3.30 -7.13 -6.88
CA THR A 97 3.42 -6.46 -8.19
C THR A 97 3.26 -4.95 -8.08
N VAL A 98 2.24 -4.46 -7.39
CA VAL A 98 1.96 -3.02 -7.31
C VAL A 98 3.10 -2.26 -6.63
N GLY A 99 3.55 -2.73 -5.46
CA GLY A 99 4.67 -2.15 -4.73
C GLY A 99 5.99 -2.21 -5.53
N ALA A 100 6.23 -3.31 -6.24
CA ALA A 100 7.41 -3.46 -7.09
C ALA A 100 7.39 -2.50 -8.29
N GLN A 101 6.24 -2.34 -8.97
CA GLN A 101 6.10 -1.44 -10.11
C GLN A 101 6.27 0.03 -9.70
N ILE A 102 5.73 0.44 -8.55
CA ILE A 102 5.96 1.78 -7.99
C ILE A 102 7.46 2.00 -7.74
N ALA A 103 8.13 1.04 -7.10
CA ALA A 103 9.55 1.11 -6.81
C ALA A 103 10.39 1.27 -8.09
N LEU A 104 10.12 0.45 -9.11
CA LEU A 104 10.82 0.48 -10.39
C LEU A 104 10.62 1.81 -11.13
N LEU A 105 9.38 2.29 -11.21
CA LEU A 105 9.05 3.53 -11.93
C LEU A 105 9.62 4.78 -11.25
N ARG A 106 9.85 4.74 -9.93
CA ARG A 106 10.37 5.85 -9.15
C ARG A 106 11.83 5.70 -8.75
N GLY A 107 12.48 4.60 -9.13
CA GLY A 107 13.88 4.33 -8.78
C GLY A 107 14.09 4.17 -7.26
N LEU A 108 13.12 3.63 -6.54
CA LEU A 108 13.17 3.47 -5.09
C LEU A 108 13.84 2.15 -4.72
N HIS A 109 14.90 2.22 -3.91
CA HIS A 109 15.66 1.07 -3.41
C HIS A 109 15.50 0.97 -1.89
N CYS A 110 14.29 0.67 -1.44
CA CYS A 110 13.93 0.73 -0.03
C CYS A 110 13.15 -0.53 0.40
N TYR A 111 12.80 -0.62 1.69
CA TYR A 111 12.02 -1.74 2.20
C TYR A 111 10.69 -1.85 1.44
N ASN A 112 10.41 -3.01 0.85
CA ASN A 112 9.23 -3.20 0.02
C ASN A 112 8.53 -4.51 0.41
N THR A 113 7.36 -4.39 1.01
CA THR A 113 6.60 -5.54 1.51
C THR A 113 5.12 -5.44 1.16
N THR A 114 4.45 -6.59 1.17
CA THR A 114 3.01 -6.69 0.91
C THR A 114 2.34 -7.58 1.95
N TYR A 115 1.33 -7.05 2.61
CA TYR A 115 0.51 -7.75 3.60
C TYR A 115 -0.74 -8.37 2.98
N VAL A 116 -1.02 -9.62 3.35
CA VAL A 116 -2.07 -10.45 2.73
C VAL A 116 -2.87 -11.23 3.78
N HIS A 117 -3.43 -10.50 4.74
CA HIS A 117 -4.25 -11.00 5.84
C HIS A 117 -5.75 -10.71 5.66
N ARG A 118 -6.22 -10.73 4.39
CA ARG A 118 -7.61 -10.52 4.02
C ARG A 118 -8.17 -9.23 4.65
N TRP A 119 -9.18 -9.36 5.52
CA TRP A 119 -9.86 -8.23 6.16
C TRP A 119 -8.94 -7.33 6.97
N THR A 120 -7.78 -7.81 7.43
CA THR A 120 -6.84 -7.02 8.27
C THR A 120 -5.57 -6.62 7.53
N SER A 121 -5.46 -6.84 6.21
CA SER A 121 -4.24 -6.55 5.45
C SER A 121 -3.79 -5.09 5.58
N PHE A 122 -4.73 -4.14 5.50
CA PHE A 122 -4.42 -2.71 5.55
C PHE A 122 -3.89 -2.29 6.92
N GLU A 123 -4.49 -2.78 7.99
CA GLU A 123 -4.14 -2.46 9.36
C GLU A 123 -2.79 -3.05 9.75
N ASN A 124 -2.47 -4.24 9.24
CA ASN A 124 -1.12 -4.83 9.37
C ASN A 124 -0.07 -3.96 8.64
N ALA A 125 -0.37 -3.49 7.42
CA ALA A 125 0.50 -2.58 6.69
C ALA A 125 0.72 -1.25 7.43
N LEU A 126 -0.33 -0.67 8.01
CA LEU A 126 -0.22 0.54 8.84
C LEU A 126 0.60 0.29 10.11
N THR A 127 0.43 -0.88 10.73
CA THR A 127 1.19 -1.26 11.93
C THR A 127 2.68 -1.38 11.62
N ASP A 128 3.07 -2.06 10.54
CA ASP A 128 4.46 -2.14 10.10
C ASP A 128 5.03 -0.74 9.81
N ALA A 129 4.33 0.07 9.00
CA ALA A 129 4.77 1.43 8.69
C ALA A 129 5.03 2.26 9.95
N ALA A 130 4.11 2.19 10.92
CA ALA A 130 4.24 2.95 12.14
C ALA A 130 5.32 2.40 13.10
N LEU A 131 5.56 1.09 13.12
CA LEU A 131 6.69 0.49 13.81
C LEU A 131 8.03 0.93 13.20
N ARG A 132 8.15 0.93 11.87
CA ARG A 132 9.36 1.40 11.16
C ARG A 132 9.67 2.86 11.45
N ILE A 133 8.63 3.71 11.39
CA ILE A 133 8.76 5.14 11.72
C ILE A 133 9.14 5.31 13.19
N GLY A 134 8.45 4.61 14.10
CA GLY A 134 8.72 4.68 15.54
C GLY A 134 10.11 4.18 15.95
N ALA A 135 10.65 3.19 15.22
CA ALA A 135 12.00 2.68 15.41
C ALA A 135 13.09 3.56 14.74
N GLY A 136 12.70 4.61 14.01
CA GLY A 136 13.63 5.46 13.27
C GLY A 136 14.24 4.80 12.03
N TRP A 137 13.69 3.68 11.55
CA TRP A 137 14.15 2.98 10.35
C TRP A 137 13.60 3.59 9.06
N SER A 138 12.59 4.46 9.14
CA SER A 138 11.98 5.09 7.97
C SER A 138 11.49 6.50 8.30
N ARG A 139 11.89 7.49 7.51
CA ARG A 139 11.44 8.89 7.64
C ARG A 139 10.08 9.10 6.99
N ALA A 140 9.87 8.49 5.83
CA ALA A 140 8.58 8.42 5.16
C ALA A 140 8.33 7.02 4.60
N VAL A 141 7.08 6.58 4.67
CA VAL A 141 6.63 5.27 4.20
C VAL A 141 5.44 5.47 3.26
N LEU A 142 5.54 5.02 2.02
CA LEU A 142 4.37 4.92 1.16
C LEU A 142 3.56 3.70 1.60
N VAL A 143 2.34 3.93 2.08
CA VAL A 143 1.39 2.86 2.40
C VAL A 143 0.28 2.87 1.36
N GLY A 144 -0.14 1.69 0.93
CA GLY A 144 -1.37 1.59 0.16
C GLY A 144 -2.05 0.24 0.27
N ALA A 145 -3.32 0.22 -0.05
CA ALA A 145 -4.10 -0.99 -0.15
C ALA A 145 -4.83 -1.04 -1.49
N PHE A 146 -4.97 -2.25 -2.02
CA PHE A 146 -5.70 -2.47 -3.26
C PHE A 146 -6.33 -3.86 -3.27
N ASP A 147 -7.46 -3.96 -3.95
CA ASP A 147 -8.10 -5.22 -4.29
C ASP A 147 -8.95 -5.03 -5.55
N GLU A 148 -9.14 -6.12 -6.25
CA GLU A 148 -10.11 -6.23 -7.33
C GLU A 148 -11.04 -7.43 -7.08
N THR A 149 -12.13 -7.48 -7.83
CA THR A 149 -13.07 -8.59 -7.83
C THR A 149 -13.30 -9.03 -9.26
N THR A 150 -13.30 -10.35 -9.50
CA THR A 150 -13.68 -10.94 -10.79
C THR A 150 -15.01 -11.69 -10.63
N PRO A 151 -15.75 -11.94 -11.74
CA PRO A 151 -16.96 -12.75 -11.67
C PRO A 151 -16.73 -14.16 -11.10
N SER A 152 -15.54 -14.74 -11.32
CA SER A 152 -15.19 -16.07 -10.80
C SER A 152 -14.97 -16.03 -9.29
N VAL A 153 -14.21 -15.05 -8.78
CA VAL A 153 -14.00 -14.85 -7.34
C VAL A 153 -15.31 -14.55 -6.64
N GLU A 154 -16.15 -13.70 -7.23
CA GLU A 154 -17.44 -13.35 -6.64
C GLU A 154 -18.30 -14.61 -6.42
N LYS A 155 -18.38 -15.50 -7.41
CA LYS A 155 -19.08 -16.80 -7.28
C LYS A 155 -18.49 -17.67 -6.17
N VAL A 156 -17.16 -17.70 -6.03
CA VAL A 156 -16.48 -18.47 -4.97
C VAL A 156 -16.81 -17.89 -3.60
N LEU A 157 -16.68 -16.57 -3.42
CA LEU A 157 -16.96 -15.91 -2.15
C LEU A 157 -18.44 -16.01 -1.74
N GLN A 158 -19.36 -16.02 -2.70
CA GLN A 158 -20.78 -16.30 -2.46
C GLN A 158 -21.01 -17.71 -1.93
N ARG A 159 -20.39 -18.73 -2.57
CA ARG A 159 -20.48 -20.13 -2.12
C ARG A 159 -19.91 -20.32 -0.71
N LEU A 160 -18.84 -19.58 -0.39
CA LEU A 160 -18.24 -19.56 0.94
C LEU A 160 -19.00 -18.68 1.95
N ARG A 161 -20.08 -18.01 1.53
CA ARG A 161 -20.88 -17.10 2.36
C ARG A 161 -20.09 -15.93 2.97
N VAL A 162 -18.97 -15.57 2.33
CA VAL A 162 -18.15 -14.40 2.66
C VAL A 162 -18.71 -13.15 1.97
N ALA A 163 -19.31 -13.34 0.79
CA ALA A 163 -19.85 -12.29 -0.06
C ALA A 163 -21.33 -12.51 -0.35
N GLN A 164 -22.09 -11.42 -0.44
CA GLN A 164 -23.38 -11.42 -1.12
C GLN A 164 -23.19 -11.02 -2.59
N GLU A 165 -24.02 -11.57 -3.47
CA GLU A 165 -23.99 -11.30 -4.91
C GLU A 165 -24.23 -9.82 -5.26
N GLY A 166 -23.44 -9.29 -6.20
CA GLY A 166 -23.51 -7.92 -6.69
C GLY A 166 -23.00 -6.86 -5.70
N ARG A 167 -22.52 -7.26 -4.52
CA ARG A 167 -22.12 -6.33 -3.46
C ARG A 167 -20.62 -6.07 -3.37
N TRP A 168 -19.78 -6.88 -4.00
CA TRP A 168 -18.33 -6.73 -3.86
C TRP A 168 -17.78 -5.57 -4.68
N GLY A 169 -16.84 -4.87 -4.04
CA GLY A 169 -16.20 -3.67 -4.55
C GLY A 169 -14.77 -3.90 -4.97
N GLU A 170 -14.14 -2.80 -5.32
CA GLU A 170 -12.73 -2.73 -5.65
C GLU A 170 -12.24 -1.33 -5.32
N SER A 171 -10.99 -1.20 -4.93
CA SER A 171 -10.37 0.11 -4.75
C SER A 171 -8.85 -0.02 -4.79
N SER A 172 -8.20 1.12 -4.95
CA SER A 172 -6.79 1.28 -4.64
C SER A 172 -6.59 2.63 -3.96
N VAL A 173 -5.99 2.63 -2.77
CA VAL A 173 -5.80 3.84 -1.96
C VAL A 173 -4.37 3.88 -1.47
N PHE A 174 -3.71 5.02 -1.65
CA PHE A 174 -2.31 5.23 -1.29
C PHE A 174 -2.13 6.55 -0.55
N PHE A 175 -1.14 6.61 0.34
CA PHE A 175 -0.73 7.82 1.06
C PHE A 175 0.65 7.64 1.68
N VAL A 176 1.26 8.73 2.13
CA VAL A 176 2.57 8.71 2.78
C VAL A 176 2.43 8.91 4.29
N LEU A 177 3.05 8.03 5.08
CA LEU A 177 3.14 8.15 6.54
C LEU A 177 4.48 8.76 6.97
N THR A 178 4.43 9.66 7.95
CA THR A 178 5.62 10.33 8.53
C THR A 178 5.53 10.46 10.05
N ALA A 179 6.68 10.61 10.72
CA ALA A 179 6.71 10.97 12.15
C ALA A 179 6.30 12.42 12.41
N GLU A 180 6.69 13.32 11.49
CA GLU A 180 6.48 14.76 11.59
C GLU A 180 5.29 15.19 10.74
N ARG A 181 4.65 16.28 11.16
CA ARG A 181 3.56 16.91 10.41
C ARG A 181 4.14 17.75 9.27
N PHE A 182 3.52 17.64 8.10
CA PHE A 182 3.75 18.51 6.94
C PHE A 182 2.49 19.31 6.60
N ASP A 183 2.64 20.27 5.69
CA ASP A 183 1.55 21.06 5.11
C ASP A 183 0.49 20.20 4.39
N CYS A 184 0.90 19.04 3.88
CA CYS A 184 0.01 18.06 3.24
C CYS A 184 -0.55 17.00 4.21
N SER A 185 -0.34 17.13 5.53
CA SER A 185 -0.88 16.19 6.51
C SER A 185 -2.37 16.42 6.72
N VAL A 186 -3.17 15.37 6.48
CA VAL A 186 -4.64 15.39 6.56
C VAL A 186 -5.19 14.64 7.78
N ALA A 187 -4.38 13.81 8.42
CA ALA A 187 -4.75 13.14 9.66
C ALA A 187 -3.51 12.71 10.46
N ALA A 188 -3.71 12.32 11.71
CA ALA A 188 -2.75 11.55 12.49
C ALA A 188 -3.39 10.27 13.01
N ILE A 189 -2.77 9.12 12.74
CA ILE A 189 -3.12 7.84 13.35
C ILE A 189 -2.54 7.85 14.77
N THR A 190 -3.40 7.67 15.77
CA THR A 190 -3.04 7.65 17.20
C THR A 190 -3.08 6.26 17.81
N GLY A 191 -3.75 5.32 17.15
CA GLY A 191 -3.90 3.94 17.62
C GLY A 191 -4.36 3.02 16.50
N ILE A 192 -3.87 1.78 16.52
CA ILE A 192 -4.33 0.69 15.67
C ILE A 192 -4.54 -0.51 16.59
N ARG A 193 -5.72 -1.13 16.52
CA ARG A 193 -6.05 -2.34 17.26
C ARG A 193 -6.52 -3.41 16.30
N ILE A 194 -5.85 -4.55 16.34
CA ILE A 194 -6.27 -5.79 15.70
C ILE A 194 -6.51 -6.78 16.86
N PRO A 195 -7.76 -7.16 17.17
CA PRO A 195 -8.05 -8.08 18.27
C PRO A 195 -7.31 -9.41 18.07
N ALA A 196 -6.63 -9.89 19.11
CA ALA A 196 -6.04 -11.22 19.10
C ALA A 196 -7.13 -12.29 19.29
N GLY A 197 -7.12 -13.34 18.47
CA GLY A 197 -7.77 -14.62 18.84
C GLY A 197 -9.14 -14.94 18.24
N THR A 198 -9.53 -14.35 17.11
CA THR A 198 -10.68 -14.87 16.35
C THR A 198 -10.25 -15.30 14.95
N PRO A 199 -10.40 -16.58 14.55
CA PRO A 199 -10.16 -17.01 13.17
C PRO A 199 -10.88 -16.05 12.23
N ALA A 200 -10.26 -15.61 11.14
CA ALA A 200 -10.89 -14.70 10.18
C ALA A 200 -12.35 -15.14 9.92
N ALA A 201 -13.30 -14.20 9.87
CA ALA A 201 -14.73 -14.55 9.84
C ALA A 201 -15.14 -15.41 8.63
N ASP A 202 -14.26 -15.51 7.63
CA ASP A 202 -14.35 -16.44 6.50
C ASP A 202 -13.99 -17.90 6.84
N GLY A 203 -13.84 -18.21 8.13
CA GLY A 203 -13.53 -19.53 8.67
C GLY A 203 -12.03 -19.83 8.76
N GLY A 204 -11.15 -19.04 8.13
CA GLY A 204 -9.77 -19.42 7.89
C GLY A 204 -9.64 -20.75 7.13
N TYR A 205 -8.50 -20.99 6.50
CA TYR A 205 -8.09 -22.39 6.33
C TYR A 205 -7.50 -22.80 7.68
N PRO A 206 -7.89 -23.93 8.29
CA PRO A 206 -7.18 -24.41 9.46
C PRO A 206 -5.70 -24.56 9.06
N ALA A 207 -4.81 -23.90 9.79
CA ALA A 207 -3.41 -24.31 9.86
C ALA A 207 -3.40 -25.63 10.66
N GLY A 208 -3.90 -26.68 10.02
CA GLY A 208 -4.24 -27.96 10.65
C GLY A 208 -3.92 -29.07 9.67
N GLY A 209 -2.64 -29.17 9.37
CA GLY A 209 -2.00 -30.33 8.79
C GLY A 209 -0.71 -30.57 9.54
N GLU A 210 -0.79 -30.70 10.87
CA GLU A 210 0.14 -31.59 11.57
C GLU A 210 -0.09 -32.96 10.96
N THR A 211 0.66 -33.25 9.90
CA THR A 211 0.87 -34.62 9.49
C THR A 211 1.84 -35.16 10.51
N ASP A 212 1.35 -36.03 11.39
CA ASP A 212 2.19 -36.88 12.22
C ASP A 212 3.28 -37.46 11.32
N GLY A 213 4.51 -37.02 11.57
CA GLY A 213 5.67 -37.42 10.82
C GLY A 213 5.93 -38.91 11.02
N GLU A 214 5.52 -39.73 10.06
CA GLU A 214 6.31 -40.90 9.69
C GLU A 214 7.26 -40.47 8.57
N GLU A 215 8.51 -40.13 8.95
CA GLU A 215 9.62 -40.04 8.00
C GLU A 215 9.79 -41.39 7.29
N LYS A 216 9.27 -41.51 6.08
CA LYS A 216 9.70 -42.57 5.17
C LYS A 216 11.10 -42.23 4.65
N PRO A 217 12.10 -43.12 4.79
CA PRO A 217 13.43 -42.84 4.29
C PRO A 217 13.39 -42.67 2.76
N ARG A 218 13.98 -41.58 2.31
CA ARG A 218 14.17 -41.21 0.91
C ARG A 218 14.99 -42.31 0.23
N ALA A 219 14.42 -42.96 -0.78
CA ALA A 219 15.14 -43.93 -1.59
C ALA A 219 16.33 -43.24 -2.30
N GLU A 220 17.54 -43.74 -2.03
CA GLU A 220 18.73 -43.44 -2.82
C GLU A 220 18.57 -44.11 -4.20
N GLU A 221 18.30 -43.32 -5.24
CA GLU A 221 18.52 -43.77 -6.61
C GLU A 221 19.97 -43.50 -7.00
N THR A 222 20.77 -44.57 -6.91
CA THR A 222 22.05 -44.69 -7.60
C THR A 222 21.82 -44.77 -9.10
N GLY A 223 22.16 -43.71 -9.83
CA GLY A 223 22.07 -43.65 -11.29
C GLY A 223 23.22 -42.86 -11.90
N GLY A 224 24.45 -43.35 -11.76
CA GLY A 224 25.60 -42.81 -12.46
C GLY A 224 25.54 -43.13 -13.95
N LYS A 225 25.57 -42.10 -14.81
CA LYS A 225 26.20 -42.17 -16.13
C LYS A 225 26.87 -40.84 -16.47
N ALA A 226 28.17 -40.93 -16.70
CA ALA A 226 29.04 -39.88 -17.18
C ALA A 226 28.72 -39.51 -18.64
N HIS A 227 28.76 -38.22 -18.96
CA HIS A 227 29.12 -37.76 -20.30
C HIS A 227 29.92 -36.46 -20.23
N GLN A 228 31.18 -36.63 -20.62
CA GLN A 228 32.23 -35.73 -21.11
C GLN A 228 31.99 -34.22 -21.15
N GLU A 229 32.95 -33.51 -20.55
CA GLU A 229 33.27 -32.09 -20.74
C GLU A 229 33.84 -31.82 -22.13
N GLU A 230 33.52 -30.66 -22.71
CA GLU A 230 34.46 -29.82 -23.46
C GLU A 230 34.06 -28.33 -23.38
N PRO A 231 35.02 -27.39 -23.51
CA PRO A 231 34.96 -26.09 -22.83
C PRO A 231 34.62 -24.92 -23.76
N GLY A 232 33.96 -23.89 -23.22
CA GLY A 232 33.68 -22.65 -23.94
C GLY A 232 33.43 -21.50 -22.98
N GLY A 233 34.49 -20.74 -22.68
CA GLY A 233 34.46 -19.68 -21.69
C GLY A 233 33.65 -18.44 -22.05
N LYS A 234 33.31 -17.67 -21.00
CA LYS A 234 33.60 -16.23 -20.86
C LYS A 234 33.19 -15.79 -19.46
N ALA A 235 34.20 -15.58 -18.62
CA ALA A 235 34.07 -14.87 -17.37
C ALA A 235 33.84 -13.38 -17.66
N TYR A 236 32.80 -12.79 -17.08
CA TYR A 236 32.70 -11.33 -16.98
C TYR A 236 32.92 -10.94 -15.53
N ALA A 237 34.00 -10.16 -15.37
CA ALA A 237 34.51 -9.68 -14.10
C ALA A 237 33.55 -8.68 -13.44
N ARG A 238 33.52 -8.81 -12.12
CA ARG A 238 32.89 -7.92 -11.13
C ARG A 238 33.62 -6.57 -11.18
N ALA A 239 32.93 -5.50 -11.56
CA ALA A 239 33.45 -4.13 -11.46
C ALA A 239 32.70 -3.39 -10.36
N THR A 240 33.36 -3.20 -9.23
CA THR A 240 33.01 -2.25 -8.16
C THR A 240 33.22 -0.83 -8.65
N CYS A 241 32.17 0.00 -8.60
CA CYS A 241 32.26 1.44 -8.87
C CYS A 241 32.01 2.18 -7.56
N GLU A 242 33.08 2.52 -6.85
CA GLU A 242 33.09 3.55 -5.82
C GLU A 242 33.10 4.92 -6.52
N LYS A 243 32.13 5.79 -6.20
CA LYS A 243 32.25 7.22 -6.49
C LYS A 243 32.11 8.03 -5.21
N ARG A 244 33.24 8.59 -4.78
CA ARG A 244 33.36 9.75 -3.90
C ARG A 244 32.56 10.91 -4.48
N TYR A 245 31.76 11.58 -3.66
CA TYR A 245 31.32 12.95 -3.89
C TYR A 245 32.17 13.87 -3.02
N GLU A 246 32.98 14.70 -3.67
CA GLU A 246 33.67 15.83 -3.04
C GLU A 246 32.70 17.02 -2.92
N ARG A 247 32.79 17.70 -1.77
CA ARG A 247 32.13 18.98 -1.48
C ARG A 247 32.89 20.09 -2.21
N GLU A 248 32.17 20.97 -2.89
CA GLU A 248 32.65 22.31 -3.16
C GLU A 248 31.80 23.34 -2.40
N SER A 249 32.46 24.04 -1.49
CA SER A 249 32.01 25.27 -0.86
C SER A 249 32.41 26.45 -1.73
N GLY A 250 31.48 27.35 -2.03
CA GLY A 250 31.76 28.67 -2.61
C GLY A 250 30.89 29.71 -1.90
N GLY A 251 31.53 30.53 -1.06
CA GLY A 251 30.89 31.59 -0.29
C GLY A 251 30.84 32.95 -1.02
N GLU A 252 29.80 33.69 -0.63
CA GLU A 252 29.67 35.15 -0.47
C GLU A 252 30.00 36.13 -1.62
N LYS A 253 29.04 37.04 -1.86
CA LYS A 253 29.17 38.47 -1.49
C LYS A 253 27.84 39.23 -1.46
N ASN A 254 27.77 40.11 -0.47
CA ASN A 254 26.69 41.05 -0.11
C ASN A 254 26.36 42.08 -1.19
N HIS A 255 25.11 42.54 -1.22
CA HIS A 255 24.80 43.97 -1.34
C HIS A 255 23.47 44.29 -0.66
N THR A 256 23.57 45.18 0.34
CA THR A 256 22.51 45.95 0.98
C THR A 256 21.93 46.98 0.03
N GLU A 257 20.61 47.18 0.04
CA GLU A 257 20.02 48.52 0.12
C GLU A 257 18.55 48.47 0.56
N ASN A 258 18.17 49.52 1.27
CA ASN A 258 17.01 49.67 2.12
C ASN A 258 16.11 50.75 1.49
N SER A 259 14.79 50.58 1.46
CA SER A 259 13.89 51.74 1.47
C SER A 259 12.49 51.41 1.99
N CYS A 260 12.12 52.23 2.97
CA CYS A 260 10.90 52.33 3.76
C CYS A 260 9.67 52.77 2.95
N GLY A 261 8.48 52.31 3.38
CA GLY A 261 7.19 52.90 3.01
C GLY A 261 6.08 52.42 3.95
N LYS A 262 5.65 53.30 4.86
CA LYS A 262 4.58 53.12 5.87
C LYS A 262 3.18 53.30 5.26
N ALA A 263 2.18 52.60 5.82
CA ALA A 263 0.80 53.07 6.16
C ALA A 263 -0.01 51.87 6.72
N SER A 264 -0.22 51.72 8.03
CA SER A 264 -1.29 52.29 8.89
C SER A 264 -2.73 51.81 8.58
N GLY A 265 -3.36 51.16 9.56
CA GLY A 265 -4.81 50.93 9.60
C GLY A 265 -5.24 49.81 10.56
N ASN A 266 -5.74 50.19 11.73
CA ASN A 266 -6.29 49.41 12.86
C ASN A 266 -7.65 48.76 12.44
N GLU A 267 -8.24 47.72 13.04
CA GLU A 267 -8.90 47.66 14.36
C GLU A 267 -9.38 46.23 14.71
N ASN A 268 -9.28 45.89 16.01
CA ASN A 268 -10.10 45.01 16.87
C ASN A 268 -11.02 43.90 16.30
N ALA A 269 -10.86 42.68 16.84
CA ALA A 269 -11.95 41.97 17.51
C ALA A 269 -11.43 40.78 18.36
N CYS A 270 -11.82 40.78 19.64
CA CYS A 270 -11.67 39.67 20.58
C CYS A 270 -12.35 38.39 20.05
N ILE A 271 -11.70 37.23 20.15
CA ILE A 271 -12.38 35.94 20.15
C ILE A 271 -11.80 35.07 21.25
N GLY A 272 -12.71 34.48 22.01
CA GLY A 272 -12.50 33.94 23.34
C GLY A 272 -11.60 32.72 23.39
N GLN A 273 -11.01 32.56 24.58
CA GLN A 273 -10.64 31.27 25.12
C GLN A 273 -11.86 30.35 25.09
N ALA A 274 -11.95 29.47 24.09
CA ALA A 274 -12.80 28.30 24.14
C ALA A 274 -12.00 27.18 24.80
N GLY A 275 -12.51 26.71 25.93
CA GLY A 275 -11.94 25.62 26.70
C GLY A 275 -11.72 24.38 25.86
N ALA A 276 -10.71 23.61 26.24
CA ALA A 276 -10.50 22.26 25.78
C ALA A 276 -11.64 21.37 26.31
N GLU A 277 -12.79 21.40 25.66
CA GLU A 277 -13.74 20.29 25.75
C GLU A 277 -13.13 19.13 24.98
N ALA A 278 -12.79 18.07 25.71
CA ALA A 278 -12.39 16.80 25.13
C ALA A 278 -13.58 16.26 24.32
N SER A 279 -13.59 16.52 23.01
CA SER A 279 -14.59 15.96 22.10
C SER A 279 -14.52 14.44 22.18
N GLU A 280 -15.61 13.81 22.62
CA GLU A 280 -15.80 12.37 22.49
C GLU A 280 -15.59 12.00 21.02
N GLY A 281 -14.66 11.08 20.76
CA GLY A 281 -14.32 10.68 19.39
C GLY A 281 -15.51 10.00 18.70
N ARG A 282 -15.79 10.35 17.44
CA ARG A 282 -16.87 9.75 16.67
C ARG A 282 -16.53 8.31 16.29
N ALA A 283 -17.45 7.37 16.50
CA ALA A 283 -17.30 6.00 16.04
C ALA A 283 -17.87 5.84 14.62
N ILE A 284 -17.07 5.32 13.69
CA ILE A 284 -17.47 5.05 12.30
C ILE A 284 -17.37 3.56 12.04
N ARG A 285 -18.46 2.95 11.60
CA ARG A 285 -18.53 1.54 11.18
C ARG A 285 -18.36 1.47 9.68
N ALA A 286 -17.34 0.75 9.20
CA ALA A 286 -17.02 0.70 7.78
C ALA A 286 -18.20 0.20 6.92
N SER A 287 -18.94 -0.79 7.43
CA SER A 287 -20.14 -1.36 6.81
C SER A 287 -21.28 -0.36 6.58
N GLN A 288 -21.28 0.79 7.26
CA GLN A 288 -22.34 1.81 7.22
C GLN A 288 -22.02 3.00 6.30
N THR A 289 -20.82 3.02 5.69
CA THR A 289 -20.36 4.16 4.87
C THR A 289 -20.82 4.11 3.42
N GLY A 290 -21.45 3.02 2.99
CA GLY A 290 -21.87 2.82 1.60
C GLY A 290 -20.75 2.33 0.67
N VAL A 291 -19.49 2.28 1.14
CA VAL A 291 -18.39 1.63 0.42
C VAL A 291 -18.71 0.15 0.21
N LYS A 292 -18.54 -0.31 -1.03
CA LYS A 292 -18.74 -1.73 -1.36
C LYS A 292 -17.67 -2.59 -0.68
N PRO A 293 -18.05 -3.68 0.01
CA PRO A 293 -17.10 -4.55 0.67
C PRO A 293 -16.12 -5.19 -0.30
N HIS A 294 -14.86 -5.21 0.10
CA HIS A 294 -13.80 -6.09 -0.35
C HIS A 294 -12.76 -6.16 0.78
N PHE A 295 -11.79 -7.06 0.72
CA PHE A 295 -10.92 -7.33 1.86
C PHE A 295 -10.15 -6.10 2.38
N THR A 296 -9.72 -5.22 1.48
CA THR A 296 -9.06 -3.95 1.85
C THR A 296 -9.97 -2.70 1.78
N ALA A 297 -11.30 -2.85 1.71
CA ALA A 297 -12.24 -1.72 1.56
C ALA A 297 -12.15 -0.68 2.67
N ILE A 298 -11.66 -1.09 3.83
CA ILE A 298 -11.37 -0.21 4.96
C ILE A 298 -10.44 0.96 4.59
N ALA A 299 -9.57 0.81 3.58
CA ALA A 299 -8.69 1.88 3.12
C ALA A 299 -9.46 2.99 2.37
N GLU A 300 -10.48 2.64 1.60
CA GLU A 300 -11.36 3.62 0.95
C GLU A 300 -12.27 4.30 1.98
N VAL A 301 -12.77 3.56 2.97
CA VAL A 301 -13.49 4.15 4.11
C VAL A 301 -12.59 5.10 4.89
N PHE A 302 -11.34 4.73 5.13
CA PHE A 302 -10.35 5.58 5.79
C PHE A 302 -10.18 6.92 5.06
N ARG A 303 -10.04 6.89 3.73
CA ARG A 303 -9.95 8.11 2.90
C ARG A 303 -11.18 9.00 3.07
N GLN A 304 -12.38 8.44 2.90
CA GLN A 304 -13.64 9.18 3.00
C GLN A 304 -13.83 9.75 4.42
N ALA A 305 -13.62 8.92 5.45
CA ALA A 305 -13.76 9.33 6.84
C ALA A 305 -12.79 10.45 7.24
N VAL A 306 -11.55 10.43 6.74
CA VAL A 306 -10.59 11.52 6.96
C VAL A 306 -11.08 12.82 6.32
N ALA A 307 -11.56 12.78 5.08
CA ALA A 307 -12.06 13.96 4.38
C ALA A 307 -13.32 14.56 5.03
N GLU A 308 -14.24 13.71 5.50
CA GLU A 308 -15.54 14.12 6.04
C GLU A 308 -15.50 14.60 7.51
N ASN A 309 -14.39 14.35 8.23
CA ASN A 309 -14.30 14.60 9.66
C ASN A 309 -13.14 15.53 10.06
N ALA A 310 -12.71 16.43 9.17
CA ALA A 310 -11.68 17.42 9.47
C ALA A 310 -11.93 18.14 10.81
N GLY A 311 -10.90 18.23 11.65
CA GLY A 311 -10.98 18.82 13.00
C GLY A 311 -11.55 17.90 14.09
N HIS A 312 -11.95 16.67 13.78
CA HIS A 312 -12.50 15.72 14.75
C HIS A 312 -11.58 14.53 15.01
N LYS A 313 -11.71 13.96 16.21
CA LYS A 313 -11.20 12.63 16.54
C LYS A 313 -12.22 11.58 16.14
N ILE A 314 -11.77 10.52 15.48
CA ILE A 314 -12.62 9.41 15.07
C ILE A 314 -12.00 8.06 15.43
N THR A 315 -12.85 7.05 15.61
CA THR A 315 -12.45 5.64 15.63
C THR A 315 -13.16 4.93 14.49
N LEU A 316 -12.38 4.46 13.52
CA LEU A 316 -12.86 3.69 12.38
C LEU A 316 -12.79 2.20 12.69
N TYR A 317 -13.93 1.52 12.65
CA TYR A 317 -14.05 0.08 12.88
C TYR A 317 -14.21 -0.67 11.56
N ASN A 318 -13.32 -1.62 11.31
CA ASN A 318 -13.47 -2.53 10.18
C ASN A 318 -14.41 -3.67 10.56
N ASP A 319 -15.63 -3.63 10.03
CA ASP A 319 -16.69 -4.59 10.31
C ASP A 319 -17.31 -5.22 9.05
N PHE A 320 -16.61 -5.14 7.92
CA PHE A 320 -17.10 -5.69 6.64
C PHE A 320 -17.35 -7.20 6.67
N SER A 321 -16.66 -7.91 7.55
CA SER A 321 -16.80 -9.35 7.73
C SER A 321 -18.06 -9.75 8.53
N GLY A 322 -18.81 -8.78 9.06
CA GLY A 322 -19.95 -9.00 9.96
C GLY A 322 -19.59 -8.95 11.46
N ARG A 323 -18.31 -8.77 11.80
CA ARG A 323 -17.81 -8.51 13.16
C ARG A 323 -16.66 -7.50 13.10
N THR A 324 -16.30 -6.89 14.21
CA THR A 324 -15.16 -5.96 14.27
C THR A 324 -13.83 -6.71 14.12
N GLU A 325 -13.17 -6.61 12.97
CA GLU A 325 -11.84 -7.16 12.70
C GLU A 325 -10.71 -6.24 13.17
N SER A 326 -10.95 -4.93 13.22
CA SER A 326 -9.95 -3.95 13.65
C SER A 326 -10.59 -2.62 14.09
N ALA A 327 -9.79 -1.77 14.72
CA ALA A 327 -10.11 -0.37 14.95
C ALA A 327 -8.89 0.53 14.70
N ILE A 328 -9.10 1.65 14.01
CA ILE A 328 -8.08 2.67 13.74
C ILE A 328 -8.54 3.98 14.39
N GLU A 329 -7.71 4.53 15.27
CA GLU A 329 -7.95 5.82 15.93
C GLU A 329 -7.21 6.93 15.21
N LEU A 330 -7.93 8.00 14.88
CA LEU A 330 -7.46 9.08 14.04
C LEU A 330 -7.82 10.43 14.66
N THR A 331 -6.94 11.41 14.46
CA THR A 331 -7.28 12.84 14.54
C THR A 331 -7.21 13.41 13.13
N CYS A 332 -8.36 13.78 12.55
CA CYS A 332 -8.44 14.37 11.22
C CYS A 332 -8.13 15.87 11.30
N MET A 333 -7.46 16.41 10.28
CA MET A 333 -6.91 17.77 10.25
C MET A 333 -7.60 18.66 9.24
#